data_AF-A0A2R7M385-F1
#
_entry.id   AF-A0A2R7M385-F1
#
_cell.length_a   1.000
_cell.length_b   1.000
_cell.length_c   1.000
_cell.angle_alpha   90.00
_cell.angle_beta   90.00
_cell.angle_gamma   90.00
#
_symmetry.space_group_name_H-M   'P 1'
#
loop_
_entity.id
_entity.type
_entity.pdbx_description
1 polymer ?
#
loop_
_entity_poly.entity_id
_entity_poly.type
_entity_poly.pdbx_seq_one_letter_code
_entity_poly.pdbx_strand_id
1 'polypeptide(L)'
;PRAGPRDAESDPARRREALLEERAALDAEIAALDEGVVEPLDDEHLLEEAENVIHLARELPADFSRVAESIAAMQRDVVAELRRDVRPTGEVLREYLERGRQVMQATPEGRAFQGALRLIGDPEHIDDLTDRVHAVLTQPFSRLMTPEQRGDLDAIARRVEAGVQEVLTAQRRASHVITAQVRTHDPIRDRQVDDLLRSVMAGLHRWSQTRAPGRVEPVRTLPLADIGHLRRSLSDVRPPGAPEPLASGDDDVEFVDADTRAWGGPHYAELEAYVGGLDDGFDLATAFAGADADTRRPVDLVGLLEIVHRDGLIETDDVSVVEAVRPDGTTRRFAFGAVRAARHTRTDADD
;
A
#
# COMPACT_ATOMS: atom_id res chain seq x y z
N PRO A 1 3.29 15.73 -23.31
CA PRO A 1 4.27 15.10 -24.23
C PRO A 1 3.67 14.94 -25.63
N ARG A 2 4.15 15.73 -26.61
CA ARG A 2 3.77 15.64 -28.02
C ARG A 2 4.22 14.27 -28.56
N ALA A 3 3.30 13.31 -28.69
CA ALA A 3 3.51 12.08 -29.42
C ALA A 3 3.44 12.39 -30.92
N GLY A 4 4.54 12.89 -31.48
CA GLY A 4 4.72 13.00 -32.92
C GLY A 4 4.93 11.61 -33.55
N PRO A 5 4.88 11.50 -34.89
CA PRO A 5 4.94 10.25 -35.66
C PRO A 5 6.30 9.52 -35.63
N ARG A 6 7.06 9.64 -34.53
CA ARG A 6 8.44 9.16 -34.34
C ARG A 6 8.52 7.73 -33.80
N ASP A 7 7.40 7.09 -33.48
CA ASP A 7 7.38 5.74 -32.88
C ASP A 7 7.23 4.60 -33.91
N ALA A 8 7.26 4.90 -35.21
CA ALA A 8 7.10 3.92 -36.29
C ALA A 8 8.39 3.52 -37.02
N GLU A 9 9.56 4.08 -36.66
CA GLU A 9 10.83 3.74 -37.34
C GLU A 9 11.55 2.60 -36.60
N SER A 10 11.42 1.38 -37.12
CA SER A 10 11.94 0.13 -36.55
C SER A 10 13.41 -0.15 -36.90
N ASP A 11 14.09 0.75 -37.61
CA ASP A 11 15.50 0.61 -38.00
C ASP A 11 16.43 1.38 -37.03
N PRO A 12 17.25 0.68 -36.24
CA PRO A 12 18.20 1.29 -35.31
C PRO A 12 19.20 2.23 -35.98
N ALA A 13 19.56 1.98 -37.25
CA ALA A 13 20.54 2.78 -37.99
C ALA A 13 19.97 4.16 -38.35
N ARG A 14 18.72 4.22 -38.85
CA ARG A 14 18.03 5.48 -39.13
C ARG A 14 17.72 6.27 -37.86
N ARG A 15 17.33 5.60 -36.77
CA ARG A 15 17.13 6.23 -35.46
C ARG A 15 18.43 6.89 -34.98
N ARG A 16 19.57 6.23 -35.15
CA ARG A 16 20.89 6.76 -34.78
C ARG A 16 21.30 7.94 -35.67
N GLU A 17 21.03 7.88 -36.97
CA GLU A 17 21.31 8.98 -37.90
C GLU A 17 20.50 10.22 -37.55
N ALA A 18 19.18 10.08 -37.33
CA ALA A 18 18.32 11.18 -36.90
C ALA A 18 18.76 11.79 -35.55
N LEU A 19 19.19 10.97 -34.59
CA LEU A 19 19.73 11.46 -33.30
C LEU A 19 21.07 12.19 -33.47
N LEU A 20 21.91 11.80 -34.43
CA LEU A 20 23.16 12.51 -34.73
C LEU A 20 22.91 13.84 -35.43
N GLU A 21 21.93 13.91 -36.32
CA GLU A 21 21.46 15.17 -36.92
C GLU A 21 20.88 16.11 -35.86
N GLU A 22 20.05 15.60 -34.95
CA GLU A 22 19.49 16.37 -33.83
C GLU A 22 20.60 16.87 -32.89
N ARG A 23 21.62 16.04 -32.60
CA ARG A 23 22.80 16.47 -31.84
C ARG A 23 23.56 17.58 -32.56
N ALA A 24 23.81 17.45 -33.86
CA ALA A 24 24.52 18.46 -34.63
C ALA A 24 23.76 19.80 -34.68
N ALA A 25 22.43 19.75 -34.74
CA ALA A 25 21.58 20.93 -34.66
C ALA A 25 21.65 21.59 -33.27
N LEU A 26 21.57 20.80 -32.20
CA LEU A 26 21.73 21.29 -30.81
C LEU A 26 23.13 21.86 -30.56
N ASP A 27 24.19 21.21 -31.06
CA ASP A 27 25.56 21.69 -30.95
C ASP A 27 25.73 23.05 -31.67
N ALA A 28 25.06 23.24 -32.82
CA ALA A 28 25.06 24.51 -33.54
C ALA A 28 24.26 25.61 -32.81
N GLU A 29 23.14 25.25 -32.19
CA GLU A 29 22.34 26.17 -31.37
C GLU A 29 23.11 26.61 -30.12
N ILE A 30 23.79 25.69 -29.43
CA ILE A 30 24.67 26.01 -28.30
C ILE A 30 25.80 26.95 -28.74
N ALA A 31 26.44 26.67 -29.87
CA ALA A 31 27.49 27.55 -30.40
C ALA A 31 26.97 28.97 -30.72
N ALA A 32 25.76 29.08 -31.28
CA ALA A 32 25.12 30.37 -31.52
C ALA A 32 24.80 31.13 -30.21
N LEU A 33 24.36 30.42 -29.16
CA LEU A 33 24.14 30.99 -27.84
C LEU A 33 25.45 31.45 -27.18
N ASP A 34 26.53 30.67 -27.31
CA ASP A 34 27.87 31.03 -26.81
C ASP A 34 28.45 32.26 -27.53
N GLU A 35 28.10 32.45 -28.80
CA GLU A 35 28.44 33.64 -29.61
C GLU A 35 27.53 34.85 -29.31
N GLY A 36 26.54 34.70 -28.43
CA GLY A 36 25.62 35.76 -28.01
C GLY A 36 24.52 36.07 -29.04
N VAL A 37 24.31 35.20 -30.03
CA VAL A 37 23.18 35.29 -30.97
C VAL A 37 21.98 34.63 -30.32
N VAL A 38 21.27 35.40 -29.50
CA VAL A 38 19.93 35.02 -29.04
C VAL A 38 18.96 35.64 -30.04
N GLU A 39 18.32 34.82 -30.89
CA GLU A 39 17.09 35.25 -31.57
C GLU A 39 15.98 35.26 -30.52
N PRO A 40 15.53 36.43 -30.02
CA PRO A 40 14.42 36.46 -29.10
C PRO A 40 13.18 35.94 -29.84
N LEU A 41 12.49 34.98 -29.22
CA LEU A 41 11.16 34.58 -29.68
C LEU A 41 10.26 35.82 -29.73
N ASP A 42 9.46 35.92 -30.79
CA ASP A 42 8.52 37.01 -30.98
C ASP A 42 7.54 37.09 -29.81
N ASP A 43 7.28 38.30 -29.29
CA ASP A 43 6.43 38.50 -28.10
C ASP A 43 5.00 38.01 -28.39
N GLU A 44 4.50 38.17 -29.63
CA GLU A 44 3.24 37.58 -30.09
C GLU A 44 3.25 36.05 -30.03
N HIS A 45 4.34 35.38 -30.40
CA HIS A 45 4.42 33.92 -30.36
C HIS A 45 4.48 33.40 -28.91
N LEU A 46 5.19 34.10 -28.03
CA LEU A 46 5.21 33.78 -26.60
C LEU A 46 3.83 33.96 -25.94
N LEU A 47 3.07 34.96 -26.37
CA LEU A 47 1.68 35.16 -25.93
C LEU A 47 0.80 33.97 -26.37
N GLU A 48 0.87 33.54 -27.63
CA GLU A 48 0.11 32.39 -28.14
C GLU A 48 0.43 31.11 -27.36
N GLU A 49 1.71 30.84 -27.10
CA GLU A 49 2.12 29.67 -26.30
C GLU A 49 1.63 29.76 -24.85
N ALA A 50 1.68 30.94 -24.24
CA ALA A 50 1.14 31.15 -22.89
C ALA A 50 -0.38 30.93 -22.84
N GLU A 51 -1.13 31.41 -23.83
CA GLU A 51 -2.57 31.18 -23.95
C GLU A 51 -2.91 29.70 -24.11
N ASN A 52 -2.13 28.98 -24.94
CA ASN A 52 -2.26 27.54 -25.11
C ASN A 52 -2.00 26.78 -23.79
N VAL A 53 -0.95 27.15 -23.05
CA VAL A 53 -0.66 26.56 -21.74
C VAL A 53 -1.79 26.83 -20.73
N ILE A 54 -2.33 28.04 -20.69
CA ILE A 54 -3.47 28.38 -19.82
C ILE A 54 -4.69 27.53 -20.20
N HIS A 55 -4.98 27.38 -21.49
CA HIS A 55 -6.08 26.55 -21.96
C HIS A 55 -5.94 25.10 -21.49
N LEU A 56 -4.77 24.50 -21.72
CA LEU A 56 -4.48 23.12 -21.30
C LEU A 56 -4.56 22.96 -19.78
N ALA A 57 -4.02 23.92 -19.02
CA ALA A 57 -4.00 23.86 -17.57
C ALA A 57 -5.40 23.98 -16.94
N ARG A 58 -6.36 24.63 -17.63
CA ARG A 58 -7.76 24.70 -17.19
C ARG A 58 -8.51 23.37 -17.33
N GLU A 59 -8.11 22.52 -18.26
CA GLU A 59 -8.73 21.20 -18.49
C GLU A 59 -8.21 20.14 -17.50
N LEU A 60 -6.95 20.25 -17.08
CA LEU A 60 -6.29 19.26 -16.22
C LEU A 60 -7.06 18.88 -14.93
N PRO A 61 -7.62 19.82 -14.14
CA PRO A 61 -8.36 19.44 -12.94
C PRO A 61 -9.56 18.52 -13.24
N ALA A 62 -10.29 18.78 -14.32
CA ALA A 62 -11.42 17.95 -14.71
C ALA A 62 -10.97 16.54 -15.14
N ASP A 63 -9.85 16.45 -15.87
CA ASP A 63 -9.24 15.16 -16.23
C ASP A 63 -8.82 14.37 -14.98
N PHE A 64 -8.25 15.03 -13.98
CA PHE A 64 -7.86 14.39 -12.72
C PHE A 64 -9.07 13.89 -11.94
N SER A 65 -10.16 14.67 -11.87
CA SER A 65 -11.41 14.21 -11.24
C SER A 65 -11.98 12.98 -11.95
N ARG A 66 -11.90 12.89 -13.29
CA ARG A 66 -12.31 11.67 -14.03
C ARG A 66 -11.48 10.45 -13.65
N VAL A 67 -10.17 10.61 -13.45
CA VAL A 67 -9.31 9.52 -12.97
C VAL A 67 -9.71 9.10 -11.56
N ALA A 68 -9.94 10.06 -10.66
CA ALA A 68 -10.38 9.79 -9.29
C ALA A 68 -11.73 9.04 -9.26
N GLU A 69 -12.69 9.44 -10.10
CA GLU A 69 -13.97 8.75 -10.26
C GLU A 69 -13.81 7.32 -10.79
N SER A 70 -12.92 7.12 -11.77
CA SER A 70 -12.60 5.80 -12.31
C SER A 70 -12.03 4.88 -11.22
N ILE A 71 -11.11 5.39 -10.40
CA ILE A 71 -10.56 4.66 -9.24
C ILE A 71 -11.67 4.29 -8.25
N ALA A 72 -12.56 5.24 -7.93
CA ALA A 72 -13.67 5.00 -7.02
C ALA A 72 -14.68 3.98 -7.58
N ALA A 73 -14.93 3.99 -8.89
CA ALA A 73 -15.77 3.01 -9.56
C ALA A 73 -15.16 1.61 -9.50
N MET A 74 -13.89 1.48 -9.87
CA MET A 74 -13.16 0.21 -9.76
C MET A 74 -13.16 -0.33 -8.33
N GLN A 75 -12.98 0.53 -7.33
CA GLN A 75 -13.07 0.12 -5.92
C GLN A 75 -14.46 -0.42 -5.55
N ARG A 76 -15.54 0.23 -5.99
CA ARG A 76 -16.90 -0.24 -5.73
C ARG A 76 -17.16 -1.60 -6.37
N ASP A 77 -16.69 -1.79 -7.59
CA ASP A 77 -16.84 -3.06 -8.33
C ASP A 77 -16.10 -4.19 -7.62
N VAL A 78 -14.84 -3.97 -7.24
CA VAL A 78 -14.02 -4.95 -6.50
C VAL A 78 -14.66 -5.32 -5.17
N VAL A 79 -15.13 -4.34 -4.40
CA VAL A 79 -15.80 -4.63 -3.12
C VAL A 79 -17.09 -5.41 -3.34
N ALA A 80 -17.87 -5.07 -4.36
CA ALA A 80 -19.09 -5.81 -4.68
C ALA A 80 -18.78 -7.25 -5.10
N GLU A 81 -17.66 -7.46 -5.78
CA GLU A 81 -17.25 -8.79 -6.21
C GLU A 81 -16.71 -9.65 -5.06
N LEU A 82 -15.87 -9.06 -4.21
CA LEU A 82 -15.37 -9.69 -2.98
C LEU A 82 -16.48 -10.02 -1.97
N ARG A 83 -17.68 -9.46 -2.12
CA ARG A 83 -18.86 -9.79 -1.29
C ARG A 83 -19.73 -10.90 -1.87
N ARG A 84 -19.60 -11.20 -3.16
CA ARG A 84 -20.42 -12.22 -3.83
C ARG A 84 -19.81 -13.61 -3.77
N ASP A 85 -18.51 -13.71 -3.46
CA ASP A 85 -17.74 -14.95 -3.30
C ASP A 85 -17.84 -15.93 -4.50
N VAL A 86 -18.08 -15.40 -5.71
CA VAL A 86 -18.20 -16.19 -6.94
C VAL A 86 -16.81 -16.60 -7.46
N ARG A 87 -15.80 -15.75 -7.26
CA ARG A 87 -14.43 -15.94 -7.76
C ARG A 87 -13.41 -15.87 -6.63
N PRO A 88 -12.25 -16.54 -6.77
CA PRO A 88 -11.17 -16.45 -5.78
C PRO A 88 -10.71 -15.00 -5.57
N THR A 89 -10.52 -14.58 -4.31
CA THR A 89 -10.05 -13.23 -3.93
C THR A 89 -8.81 -12.80 -4.72
N GLY A 90 -7.84 -13.70 -4.89
CA GLY A 90 -6.60 -13.40 -5.62
C GLY A 90 -6.81 -13.09 -7.10
N GLU A 91 -7.84 -13.65 -7.73
CA GLU A 91 -8.19 -13.36 -9.13
C GLU A 91 -8.80 -11.96 -9.25
N VAL A 92 -9.76 -11.63 -8.37
CA VAL A 92 -10.41 -10.31 -8.31
C VAL A 92 -9.38 -9.20 -8.10
N LEU A 93 -8.45 -9.40 -7.16
CA LEU A 93 -7.39 -8.42 -6.88
C LEU A 93 -6.42 -8.27 -8.06
N ARG A 94 -6.08 -9.36 -8.75
CA ARG A 94 -5.21 -9.29 -9.94
C ARG A 94 -5.86 -8.48 -11.06
N GLU A 95 -7.14 -8.74 -11.33
CA GLU A 95 -7.91 -7.99 -12.33
C GLU A 95 -8.01 -6.50 -11.98
N TYR A 96 -8.22 -6.17 -10.70
CA TYR A 96 -8.19 -4.79 -10.22
C TYR A 96 -6.87 -4.08 -10.51
N LEU A 97 -5.74 -4.72 -10.17
CA LEU A 97 -4.40 -4.15 -10.39
C LEU A 97 -4.10 -3.98 -11.89
N GLU A 98 -4.62 -4.86 -12.73
CA GLU A 98 -4.49 -4.77 -14.19
C GLU A 98 -5.33 -3.63 -14.77
N ARG A 99 -6.60 -3.51 -14.38
CA ARG A 99 -7.46 -2.38 -14.76
C ARG A 99 -6.90 -1.05 -14.27
N GLY A 100 -6.37 -0.99 -13.05
CA GLY A 100 -5.71 0.19 -12.51
C GLY A 100 -4.52 0.66 -13.37
N ARG A 101 -3.65 -0.28 -13.79
CA ARG A 101 -2.56 0.00 -14.74
C ARG A 101 -3.09 0.51 -16.08
N GLN A 102 -4.13 -0.12 -16.61
CA GLN A 102 -4.74 0.26 -17.89
C GLN A 102 -5.34 1.67 -17.83
N VAL A 103 -6.07 2.02 -16.77
CA VAL A 103 -6.61 3.37 -16.59
C VAL A 103 -5.48 4.40 -16.60
N MET A 104 -4.38 4.14 -15.89
CA MET A 104 -3.24 5.07 -15.84
C MET A 104 -2.48 5.20 -17.17
N GLN A 105 -2.35 4.12 -17.95
CA GLN A 105 -1.50 4.11 -19.15
C GLN A 105 -2.25 4.34 -20.46
N ALA A 106 -3.49 3.82 -20.57
CA ALA A 106 -4.24 3.80 -21.82
C ALA A 106 -5.20 4.99 -21.97
N THR A 107 -5.63 5.62 -20.86
CA THR A 107 -6.54 6.76 -20.93
C THR A 107 -5.79 8.08 -21.13
N PRO A 108 -6.34 9.03 -21.91
CA PRO A 108 -5.80 10.39 -21.99
C PRO A 108 -5.62 11.05 -20.62
N GLU A 109 -6.63 10.90 -19.75
CA GLU A 109 -6.67 11.51 -18.42
C GLU A 109 -5.61 10.90 -17.48
N GLY A 110 -5.44 9.57 -17.51
CA GLY A 110 -4.39 8.89 -16.76
C GLY A 110 -2.98 9.30 -17.20
N ARG A 111 -2.76 9.50 -18.51
CA ARG A 111 -1.48 10.01 -19.03
C ARG A 111 -1.22 11.46 -18.62
N ALA A 112 -2.26 12.29 -18.57
CA ALA A 112 -2.17 13.66 -18.07
C ALA A 112 -1.75 13.67 -16.58
N PHE A 113 -2.39 12.83 -15.76
CA PHE A 113 -2.04 12.65 -14.35
C PHE A 113 -0.59 12.18 -14.16
N GLN A 114 -0.13 11.18 -14.93
CA GLN A 114 1.26 10.71 -14.88
C GLN A 114 2.26 11.79 -15.35
N GLY A 115 1.86 12.66 -16.26
CA GLY A 115 2.64 13.84 -16.66
C GLY A 115 2.80 14.82 -15.50
N ALA A 116 1.68 15.16 -14.84
CA ALA A 116 1.67 16.05 -13.68
C ALA A 116 2.46 15.46 -12.51
N LEU A 117 2.30 14.17 -12.20
CA LEU A 117 3.02 13.53 -11.10
C LEU A 117 4.54 13.57 -11.28
N ARG A 118 5.05 13.54 -12.52
CA ARG A 118 6.48 13.73 -12.79
C ARG A 118 6.95 15.17 -12.60
N LEU A 119 6.06 16.13 -12.79
CA LEU A 119 6.34 17.55 -12.64
C LEU A 119 6.24 18.01 -11.19
N ILE A 120 5.34 17.45 -10.38
CA ILE A 120 5.02 17.93 -9.02
C ILE A 120 5.14 16.85 -7.94
N GLY A 121 5.81 15.73 -8.24
CA GLY A 121 5.89 14.58 -7.34
C GLY A 121 6.70 14.84 -6.06
N ASP A 122 7.47 15.93 -6.03
CA ASP A 122 8.25 16.37 -4.87
C ASP A 122 7.88 17.83 -4.55
N PRO A 123 7.72 18.22 -3.26
CA PRO A 123 7.59 19.61 -2.87
C PRO A 123 8.62 20.55 -3.52
N GLU A 124 9.89 20.12 -3.66
CA GLU A 124 10.91 20.96 -4.32
C GLU A 124 10.57 21.28 -5.78
N HIS A 125 9.92 20.35 -6.49
CA HIS A 125 9.52 20.57 -7.88
C HIS A 125 8.33 21.53 -8.02
N ILE A 126 7.48 21.63 -6.99
CA ILE A 126 6.37 22.59 -6.98
C ILE A 126 6.93 24.01 -6.88
N ASP A 127 7.88 24.23 -5.97
CA ASP A 127 8.55 25.52 -5.81
C ASP A 127 9.31 25.92 -7.09
N ASP A 128 10.07 25.00 -7.69
CA ASP A 128 10.76 25.24 -8.97
C ASP A 128 9.77 25.57 -10.10
N LEU A 129 8.62 24.88 -10.19
CA LEU A 129 7.58 25.21 -11.16
C LEU A 129 7.02 26.62 -10.93
N THR A 130 6.73 26.97 -9.68
CA THR A 130 6.24 28.31 -9.33
C THR A 130 7.25 29.40 -9.67
N ASP A 131 8.53 29.18 -9.36
CA ASP A 131 9.61 30.13 -9.68
C ASP A 131 9.78 30.31 -11.19
N ARG A 132 9.71 29.21 -11.97
CA ARG A 132 9.76 29.27 -13.43
C ARG A 132 8.57 30.04 -14.02
N VAL A 133 7.36 29.80 -13.50
CA VAL A 133 6.17 30.56 -13.91
C VAL A 133 6.34 32.04 -13.58
N HIS A 134 6.89 32.37 -12.42
CA HIS A 134 7.15 33.76 -12.04
C HIS A 134 8.20 34.44 -12.94
N ALA A 135 9.26 33.71 -13.29
CA ALA A 135 10.27 34.17 -14.23
C ALA A 135 9.67 34.45 -15.62
N VAL A 136 8.77 33.57 -16.10
CA VAL A 136 8.02 33.77 -17.36
C VAL A 136 7.12 35.02 -17.28
N LEU A 137 6.43 35.23 -16.16
CA LEU A 137 5.57 36.41 -15.95
C LEU A 137 6.37 37.74 -15.86
N THR A 138 7.68 37.67 -15.64
CA THR A 138 8.57 38.86 -15.61
C THR A 138 8.98 39.32 -17.02
N GLN A 139 8.77 38.50 -18.05
CA GLN A 139 9.19 38.80 -19.42
C GLN A 139 8.33 39.89 -20.09
N PRO A 140 8.84 40.60 -21.11
CA PRO A 140 8.15 41.72 -21.78
C PRO A 140 6.77 41.35 -22.34
N PHE A 141 6.61 40.16 -22.94
CA PHE A 141 5.35 39.69 -23.49
C PHE A 141 4.20 39.62 -22.46
N SER A 142 4.50 39.50 -21.16
CA SER A 142 3.48 39.45 -20.11
C SER A 142 2.65 40.74 -20.01
N ARG A 143 3.16 41.85 -20.57
CA ARG A 143 2.43 43.12 -20.71
C ARG A 143 1.28 43.04 -21.71
N LEU A 144 1.36 42.12 -22.68
CA LEU A 144 0.31 41.84 -23.65
C LEU A 144 -0.81 40.95 -23.04
N MET A 145 -0.54 40.26 -21.93
CA MET A 145 -1.51 39.41 -21.24
C MET A 145 -2.50 40.22 -20.38
N THR A 146 -3.75 39.79 -20.41
CA THR A 146 -4.80 40.28 -19.50
C THR A 146 -4.48 39.95 -18.03
N PRO A 147 -5.02 40.71 -17.05
CA PRO A 147 -4.83 40.40 -15.63
C PRO A 147 -5.33 38.99 -15.25
N GLU A 148 -6.40 38.53 -15.90
CA GLU A 148 -6.97 37.20 -15.68
C GLU A 148 -6.01 36.10 -16.16
N GLN A 149 -5.44 36.21 -17.37
CA GLN A 149 -4.46 35.26 -17.89
C GLN A 149 -3.22 35.16 -16.99
N ARG A 150 -2.72 36.28 -16.47
CA ARG A 150 -1.58 36.29 -15.53
C ARG A 150 -1.92 35.58 -14.22
N GLY A 151 -3.10 35.87 -13.66
CA GLY A 151 -3.58 35.17 -12.46
C GLY A 151 -3.79 33.67 -12.69
N ASP A 152 -4.24 33.30 -13.89
CA ASP A 152 -4.42 31.89 -14.23
C ASP A 152 -3.11 31.14 -14.36
N LEU A 153 -2.10 31.74 -15.00
CA LEU A 153 -0.75 31.17 -15.12
C LEU A 153 -0.11 30.96 -13.74
N ASP A 154 -0.18 31.98 -12.87
CA ASP A 154 0.32 31.94 -11.49
C ASP A 154 -0.35 30.83 -10.65
N ALA A 155 -1.64 30.59 -10.90
CA ALA A 155 -2.40 29.58 -10.17
C ALA A 155 -2.25 28.16 -10.74
N ILE A 156 -1.54 27.92 -11.85
CA ILE A 156 -1.38 26.59 -12.46
C ILE A 156 -0.79 25.61 -11.46
N ALA A 157 0.33 25.94 -10.81
CA ALA A 157 1.03 25.03 -9.90
C ALA A 157 0.10 24.55 -8.77
N ARG A 158 -0.58 25.48 -8.10
CA ARG A 158 -1.54 25.18 -7.02
C ARG A 158 -2.73 24.34 -7.49
N ARG A 159 -3.27 24.60 -8.70
CA ARG A 159 -4.39 23.81 -9.24
C ARG A 159 -3.98 22.38 -9.59
N VAL A 160 -2.80 22.23 -10.19
CA VAL A 160 -2.24 20.91 -10.52
C VAL A 160 -1.96 20.11 -9.25
N GLU A 161 -1.37 20.73 -8.23
CA GLU A 161 -1.16 20.13 -6.91
C GLU A 161 -2.47 19.64 -6.30
N ALA A 162 -3.48 20.51 -6.21
CA ALA A 162 -4.78 20.16 -5.63
C ALA A 162 -5.43 18.96 -6.35
N GLY A 163 -5.41 18.96 -7.68
CA GLY A 163 -5.98 17.86 -8.46
C GLY A 163 -5.19 16.54 -8.36
N VAL A 164 -3.86 16.60 -8.24
CA VAL A 164 -3.06 15.40 -7.96
C VAL A 164 -3.34 14.85 -6.57
N GLN A 165 -3.49 15.71 -5.55
CA GLN A 165 -3.85 15.28 -4.21
C GLN A 165 -5.23 14.62 -4.14
N GLU A 166 -6.19 15.06 -4.97
CA GLU A 166 -7.50 14.43 -5.11
C GLU A 166 -7.36 12.97 -5.58
N VAL A 167 -6.62 12.73 -6.66
CA VAL A 167 -6.40 11.39 -7.22
C VAL A 167 -5.66 10.49 -6.23
N LEU A 168 -4.60 10.98 -5.58
CA LEU A 168 -3.86 10.21 -4.57
C LEU A 168 -4.75 9.87 -3.36
N THR A 169 -5.64 10.77 -2.96
CA THR A 169 -6.61 10.52 -1.89
C THR A 169 -7.62 9.45 -2.30
N ALA A 170 -8.13 9.50 -3.53
CA ALA A 170 -9.01 8.46 -4.07
C ALA A 170 -8.31 7.10 -4.12
N GLN A 171 -7.04 7.06 -4.54
CA GLN A 171 -6.22 5.84 -4.56
C GLN A 171 -6.01 5.27 -3.15
N ARG A 172 -5.54 6.07 -2.20
CA ARG A 172 -5.33 5.63 -0.80
C ARG A 172 -6.62 5.10 -0.19
N ARG A 173 -7.73 5.80 -0.39
CA ARG A 173 -9.05 5.37 0.06
C ARG A 173 -9.43 4.03 -0.57
N ALA A 174 -9.20 3.87 -1.88
CA ALA A 174 -9.50 2.64 -2.57
C ALA A 174 -8.71 1.45 -2.01
N SER A 175 -7.39 1.60 -1.86
CA SER A 175 -6.51 0.58 -1.27
C SER A 175 -6.93 0.23 0.16
N HIS A 176 -7.27 1.23 0.98
CA HIS A 176 -7.71 1.00 2.35
C HIS A 176 -9.01 0.19 2.42
N VAL A 177 -10.01 0.58 1.63
CA VAL A 177 -11.32 -0.10 1.62
C VAL A 177 -11.19 -1.54 1.10
N ILE A 178 -10.43 -1.76 0.03
CA ILE A 178 -10.18 -3.10 -0.51
C ILE A 178 -9.44 -3.96 0.53
N THR A 179 -8.40 -3.44 1.15
CA THR A 179 -7.63 -4.17 2.18
C THR A 179 -8.50 -4.51 3.40
N ALA A 180 -9.32 -3.58 3.86
CA ALA A 180 -10.26 -3.83 4.96
C ALA A 180 -11.28 -4.91 4.59
N GLN A 181 -11.80 -4.88 3.36
CA GLN A 181 -12.72 -5.90 2.86
C GLN A 181 -12.06 -7.28 2.82
N VAL A 182 -10.84 -7.39 2.29
CA VAL A 182 -10.06 -8.65 2.23
C VAL A 182 -9.71 -9.17 3.63
N ARG A 183 -9.38 -8.30 4.59
CA ARG A 183 -9.11 -8.73 5.98
C ARG A 183 -10.35 -9.20 6.72
N THR A 184 -11.51 -8.62 6.40
CA THR A 184 -12.77 -8.95 7.07
C THR A 184 -13.41 -10.21 6.48
N HIS A 185 -13.20 -10.47 5.19
CA HIS A 185 -13.69 -11.67 4.50
C HIS A 185 -12.59 -12.72 4.51
N ASP A 186 -12.72 -13.74 5.36
CA ASP A 186 -11.84 -14.90 5.37
C ASP A 186 -12.52 -16.03 4.56
N PRO A 187 -12.15 -16.23 3.28
CA PRO A 187 -12.79 -17.22 2.42
C PRO A 187 -12.53 -18.67 2.86
N ILE A 188 -11.59 -18.92 3.77
CA ILE A 188 -11.44 -20.24 4.41
C ILE A 188 -12.51 -20.40 5.48
N ARG A 189 -12.70 -19.37 6.32
CA ARG A 189 -13.72 -19.37 7.36
C ARG A 189 -15.13 -19.47 6.78
N ASP A 190 -15.43 -18.78 5.69
CA ASP A 190 -16.76 -18.83 5.08
C ASP A 190 -17.03 -20.20 4.40
N ARG A 191 -16.03 -20.81 3.77
CA ARG A 191 -16.13 -22.19 3.28
C ARG A 191 -16.35 -23.19 4.42
N GLN A 192 -15.67 -23.01 5.55
CA GLN A 192 -15.89 -23.82 6.74
C GLN A 192 -17.33 -23.68 7.25
N VAL A 193 -17.89 -22.47 7.28
CA VAL A 193 -19.30 -22.24 7.67
C VAL A 193 -20.26 -22.95 6.72
N ASP A 194 -20.06 -22.82 5.41
CA ASP A 194 -20.90 -23.47 4.41
C ASP A 194 -20.84 -25.00 4.49
N ASP A 195 -19.65 -25.57 4.67
CA ASP A 195 -19.49 -27.01 4.86
C ASP A 195 -20.15 -27.47 6.17
N LEU A 196 -20.05 -26.68 7.24
CA LEU A 196 -20.72 -26.96 8.51
C LEU A 196 -22.25 -26.95 8.34
N LEU A 197 -22.80 -25.92 7.69
CA LEU A 197 -24.23 -25.82 7.38
C LEU A 197 -24.71 -26.99 6.52
N ARG A 198 -23.94 -27.35 5.48
CA ARG A 198 -24.25 -28.49 4.61
C ARG A 198 -24.22 -29.80 5.39
N SER A 199 -23.25 -29.97 6.29
CA SER A 199 -23.16 -31.15 7.16
C SER A 199 -24.35 -31.25 8.12
N VAL A 200 -24.78 -30.13 8.72
CA VAL A 200 -25.93 -30.05 9.62
C VAL A 200 -27.22 -30.35 8.88
N MET A 201 -27.42 -29.75 7.71
CA MET A 201 -28.59 -30.01 6.85
C MET A 201 -28.65 -31.48 6.40
N ALA A 202 -27.51 -32.07 6.01
CA ALA A 202 -27.44 -33.48 5.66
C ALA A 202 -27.73 -34.38 6.88
N GLY A 203 -27.25 -34.01 8.08
CA GLY A 203 -27.56 -34.67 9.34
C GLY A 203 -29.06 -34.61 9.68
N LEU A 204 -29.66 -33.43 9.54
CA LEU A 204 -31.09 -33.21 9.76
C LEU A 204 -31.95 -34.02 8.79
N HIS A 205 -31.55 -34.09 7.52
CA HIS A 205 -32.25 -34.86 6.50
C HIS A 205 -32.15 -36.38 6.76
N ARG A 206 -30.99 -36.88 7.18
CA ARG A 206 -30.86 -38.28 7.61
C ARG A 206 -31.72 -38.59 8.84
N TRP A 207 -31.78 -37.66 9.79
CA TRP A 207 -32.61 -37.79 10.98
C TRP A 207 -34.12 -37.79 10.65
N SER A 208 -34.56 -36.94 9.72
CA SER A 208 -35.96 -36.92 9.29
C SER A 208 -36.38 -38.18 8.54
N GLN A 209 -35.46 -38.83 7.80
CA GLN A 209 -35.72 -40.10 7.13
C GLN A 209 -35.80 -41.31 8.07
N THR A 210 -35.21 -41.25 9.27
CA THR A 210 -35.15 -42.38 10.21
C THR A 210 -36.32 -42.44 11.19
N ARG A 211 -37.19 -41.42 11.24
CA ARG A 211 -38.44 -41.46 12.02
C ARG A 211 -39.66 -41.43 11.10
N ALA A 212 -40.41 -42.55 11.08
CA ALA A 212 -41.85 -42.51 10.81
C ALA A 212 -42.51 -41.45 11.73
N PRO A 213 -43.64 -40.80 11.36
CA PRO A 213 -44.20 -39.65 12.08
C PRO A 213 -44.69 -40.02 13.49
N GLY A 214 -43.75 -40.20 14.39
CA GLY A 214 -43.92 -40.41 15.81
C GLY A 214 -43.74 -39.08 16.49
N ARG A 215 -44.77 -38.71 17.28
CA ARG A 215 -44.87 -37.56 18.16
C ARG A 215 -43.49 -37.01 18.57
N VAL A 216 -43.13 -35.84 18.06
CA VAL A 216 -41.91 -35.15 18.48
C VAL A 216 -42.20 -34.56 19.86
N GLU A 217 -41.52 -35.07 20.88
CA GLU A 217 -41.60 -34.50 22.21
C GLU A 217 -41.06 -33.06 22.16
N PRO A 218 -41.83 -32.04 22.55
CA PRO A 218 -41.42 -30.66 22.39
C PRO A 218 -40.17 -30.39 23.21
N VAL A 219 -39.14 -29.84 22.57
CA VAL A 219 -37.95 -29.32 23.24
C VAL A 219 -38.40 -28.15 24.11
N ARG A 220 -38.59 -28.38 25.41
CA ARG A 220 -39.11 -27.37 26.34
C ARG A 220 -38.08 -26.29 26.69
N THR A 221 -36.80 -26.54 26.41
CA THR A 221 -35.71 -25.58 26.59
C THR A 221 -34.65 -25.81 25.51
N LEU A 222 -34.27 -24.76 24.79
CA LEU A 222 -33.11 -24.79 23.91
C LEU A 222 -31.86 -24.92 24.80
N PRO A 223 -30.88 -25.78 24.46
CA PRO A 223 -29.59 -25.75 25.12
C PRO A 223 -29.00 -24.36 24.90
N LEU A 224 -28.78 -23.61 25.98
CA LEU A 224 -27.93 -22.43 25.89
C LEU A 224 -26.56 -22.93 25.47
N ALA A 225 -26.09 -22.50 24.29
CA ALA A 225 -24.70 -22.64 23.94
C ALA A 225 -23.88 -21.98 25.05
N ASP A 226 -22.91 -22.69 25.61
CA ASP A 226 -21.99 -22.11 26.57
C ASP A 226 -21.06 -21.18 25.80
N ILE A 227 -21.36 -19.89 25.80
CA ILE A 227 -20.63 -18.90 25.01
C ILE A 227 -19.33 -18.59 25.77
N GLY A 228 -18.33 -19.45 25.61
CA GLY A 228 -17.09 -19.45 26.41
C GLY A 228 -16.37 -18.09 26.45
N HIS A 229 -16.32 -17.36 25.33
CA HIS A 229 -15.71 -16.04 25.29
C HIS A 229 -16.53 -15.07 24.43
N LEU A 230 -17.61 -14.54 25.00
CA LEU A 230 -18.15 -13.27 24.54
C LEU A 230 -17.12 -12.16 24.78
N ARG A 231 -16.82 -11.39 23.75
CA ARG A 231 -16.03 -10.16 23.86
C ARG A 231 -16.74 -9.23 24.87
N ARG A 232 -16.25 -9.17 26.10
CA ARG A 232 -16.83 -8.35 27.18
C ARG A 232 -16.61 -6.85 26.99
N SER A 233 -15.73 -6.47 26.06
CA SER A 233 -15.61 -5.09 25.60
C SER A 233 -16.55 -4.87 24.42
N LEU A 234 -17.71 -4.27 24.68
CA LEU A 234 -18.48 -3.64 23.61
C LEU A 234 -17.60 -2.53 23.03
N SER A 235 -17.42 -2.51 21.71
CA SER A 235 -16.87 -1.33 21.03
C SER A 235 -17.79 -0.15 21.32
N ASP A 236 -17.20 1.00 21.66
CA ASP A 236 -17.98 2.23 21.90
C ASP A 236 -18.87 2.49 20.68
N VAL A 237 -20.16 2.75 20.94
CA VAL A 237 -21.16 3.04 19.91
C VAL A 237 -20.96 4.45 19.36
N ARG A 238 -20.16 5.27 20.06
CA ARG A 238 -19.76 6.59 19.57
C ARG A 238 -18.81 6.42 18.38
N PRO A 239 -18.95 7.26 17.34
CA PRO A 239 -17.92 7.38 16.32
C PRO A 239 -16.56 7.60 16.99
N PRO A 240 -15.46 7.01 16.48
CA PRO A 240 -14.14 7.29 17.03
C PRO A 240 -13.96 8.80 17.07
N GLY A 241 -13.77 9.35 18.28
CA GLY A 241 -13.46 10.75 18.46
C GLY A 241 -12.19 11.09 17.68
N ALA A 242 -12.03 12.35 17.29
CA ALA A 242 -10.74 12.82 16.84
C ALA A 242 -9.70 12.47 17.94
N PRO A 243 -8.51 11.97 17.58
CA PRO A 243 -7.46 11.72 18.55
C PRO A 243 -7.24 12.98 19.39
N GLU A 244 -6.85 12.80 20.65
CA GLU A 244 -6.53 13.95 21.50
C GLU A 244 -5.57 14.88 20.76
N PRO A 245 -5.84 16.20 20.75
CA PRO A 245 -4.92 17.16 20.15
C PRO A 245 -3.53 16.96 20.75
N LEU A 246 -2.51 16.91 19.90
CA LEU A 246 -1.13 16.85 20.35
C LEU A 246 -0.89 18.01 21.34
N ALA A 247 -0.54 17.68 22.57
CA ALA A 247 -0.19 18.68 23.56
C ALA A 247 1.01 19.46 23.02
N SER A 248 0.83 20.77 22.80
CA SER A 248 1.91 21.70 22.49
C SER A 248 2.68 21.99 23.78
N GLY A 249 3.29 20.95 24.35
CA GLY A 249 4.28 21.10 25.40
C GLY A 249 5.60 21.42 24.73
N ASP A 250 6.14 22.61 25.02
CA ASP A 250 7.52 23.03 24.74
C ASP A 250 8.53 22.25 25.62
N ASP A 251 8.16 21.05 26.07
CA ASP A 251 9.07 20.12 26.68
C ASP A 251 9.82 19.50 25.52
N ASP A 252 11.08 19.92 25.34
CA ASP A 252 12.05 19.23 24.51
C ASP A 252 11.83 17.73 24.72
N VAL A 253 11.34 17.05 23.67
CA VAL A 253 11.23 15.60 23.69
C VAL A 253 12.65 15.13 23.95
N GLU A 254 12.91 14.71 25.19
CA GLU A 254 14.15 14.05 25.54
C GLU A 254 14.10 12.78 24.69
N PHE A 255 14.73 12.83 23.52
CA PHE A 255 15.08 11.64 22.77
C PHE A 255 16.01 10.88 23.71
N VAL A 256 15.42 10.06 24.58
CA VAL A 256 16.15 8.99 25.20
C VAL A 256 16.82 8.32 24.01
N ASP A 257 18.14 8.21 24.06
CA ASP A 257 19.00 7.51 23.10
C ASP A 257 18.71 6.00 23.14
N ALA A 258 17.43 5.65 23.29
CA ALA A 258 16.84 4.34 23.24
C ALA A 258 16.98 3.90 21.80
N ASP A 259 17.88 2.95 21.60
CA ASP A 259 18.12 2.28 20.34
C ASP A 259 16.80 2.05 19.60
N THR A 260 16.55 2.84 18.57
CA THR A 260 15.29 2.80 17.79
C THR A 260 15.07 1.42 17.18
N ARG A 261 16.15 0.64 17.04
CA ARG A 261 16.15 -0.77 16.65
C ARG A 261 15.40 -1.68 17.64
N ALA A 262 15.28 -1.28 18.90
CA ALA A 262 14.59 -2.04 19.95
C ALA A 262 13.07 -2.15 19.69
N TRP A 263 12.49 -1.15 19.03
CA TRP A 263 11.06 -1.08 18.66
C TRP A 263 10.76 -1.61 17.25
N GLY A 264 11.78 -2.10 16.54
CA GLY A 264 11.67 -2.70 15.22
C GLY A 264 11.18 -4.16 15.22
N GLY A 265 11.33 -4.83 14.07
CA GLY A 265 11.01 -6.25 13.92
C GLY A 265 12.00 -7.20 14.60
N PRO A 266 11.79 -8.53 14.49
CA PRO A 266 12.69 -9.53 15.06
C PRO A 266 14.10 -9.41 14.48
N HIS A 267 15.13 -9.60 15.30
CA HIS A 267 16.53 -9.51 14.87
C HIS A 267 17.03 -10.87 14.36
N TYR A 268 16.59 -11.27 13.16
CA TYR A 268 16.80 -12.63 12.63
C TYR A 268 18.26 -13.11 12.67
N ALA A 269 19.25 -12.28 12.35
CA ALA A 269 20.65 -12.70 12.37
C ALA A 269 21.13 -13.12 13.78
N GLU A 270 20.64 -12.44 14.83
CA GLU A 270 20.97 -12.74 16.22
C GLU A 270 20.18 -13.95 16.72
N LEU A 271 18.91 -14.06 16.30
CA LEU A 271 18.05 -15.22 16.60
C LEU A 271 18.58 -16.51 15.97
N GLU A 272 19.02 -16.47 14.71
CA GLU A 272 19.62 -17.61 14.02
C GLU A 272 20.95 -18.02 14.68
N ALA A 273 21.78 -17.05 15.08
CA ALA A 273 23.01 -17.33 15.83
C ALA A 273 22.72 -17.97 17.19
N TYR A 274 21.70 -17.49 17.91
CA TYR A 274 21.25 -18.06 19.18
C TYR A 274 20.76 -19.51 19.00
N VAL A 275 19.89 -19.75 18.02
CA VAL A 275 19.36 -21.09 17.72
C VAL A 275 20.47 -22.04 17.30
N GLY A 276 21.46 -21.59 16.53
CA GLY A 276 22.61 -22.39 16.13
C GLY A 276 23.52 -22.84 17.29
N GLY A 277 23.38 -22.22 18.47
CA GLY A 277 24.08 -22.62 19.69
C GLY A 277 23.30 -23.59 20.59
N LEU A 278 22.05 -23.92 20.24
CA LEU A 278 21.19 -24.82 21.01
C LEU A 278 21.32 -26.28 20.55
N ASP A 279 20.99 -27.20 21.45
CA ASP A 279 20.95 -28.63 21.15
C ASP A 279 19.83 -29.00 20.16
N ASP A 280 20.06 -30.01 19.33
CA ASP A 280 19.04 -30.57 18.45
C ASP A 280 17.80 -31.02 19.22
N GLY A 281 16.61 -30.57 18.80
CA GLY A 281 15.35 -30.95 19.44
C GLY A 281 14.98 -30.14 20.69
N PHE A 282 15.54 -28.94 20.84
CA PHE A 282 15.24 -28.05 21.95
C PHE A 282 13.75 -27.69 22.04
N ASP A 283 13.31 -27.45 23.27
CA ASP A 283 11.98 -26.92 23.57
C ASP A 283 12.01 -25.39 23.43
N LEU A 284 11.11 -24.83 22.62
CA LEU A 284 11.15 -23.41 22.28
C LEU A 284 10.88 -22.51 23.49
N ALA A 285 9.99 -22.92 24.39
CA ALA A 285 9.66 -22.15 25.57
C ALA A 285 10.84 -22.06 26.53
N THR A 286 11.54 -23.17 26.71
CA THR A 286 12.77 -23.26 27.50
C THR A 286 13.89 -22.43 26.87
N ALA A 287 14.07 -22.53 25.54
CA ALA A 287 15.05 -21.74 24.80
C ALA A 287 14.77 -20.24 24.91
N PHE A 288 13.53 -19.80 24.74
CA PHE A 288 13.18 -18.38 24.86
C PHE A 288 13.38 -17.85 26.29
N ALA A 289 13.04 -18.64 27.31
CA ALA A 289 13.24 -18.22 28.70
C ALA A 289 14.73 -18.11 29.09
N GLY A 290 15.60 -18.91 28.45
CA GLY A 290 17.05 -18.92 28.66
C GLY A 290 17.83 -17.89 27.83
N ALA A 291 17.19 -17.20 26.89
CA ALA A 291 17.83 -16.19 26.05
C ALA A 291 18.11 -14.89 26.83
N ASP A 292 19.05 -14.09 26.31
CA ASP A 292 19.37 -12.77 26.86
C ASP A 292 18.18 -11.81 26.76
N ALA A 293 18.17 -10.77 27.60
CA ALA A 293 17.04 -9.83 27.70
C ALA A 293 16.71 -9.16 26.35
N ASP A 294 17.72 -8.89 25.53
CA ASP A 294 17.58 -8.26 24.22
C ASP A 294 16.92 -9.18 23.17
N THR A 295 16.97 -10.50 23.40
CA THR A 295 16.38 -11.55 22.56
C THR A 295 15.04 -12.07 23.13
N ARG A 296 14.59 -11.50 24.26
CA ARG A 296 13.35 -11.88 24.95
C ARG A 296 12.19 -10.95 24.64
N ARG A 297 12.20 -10.25 23.50
CA ARG A 297 11.08 -9.36 23.14
C ARG A 297 9.92 -10.15 22.56
N PRO A 298 8.69 -9.60 22.61
CA PRO A 298 7.52 -10.23 22.00
C PRO A 298 7.70 -10.52 20.50
N VAL A 299 8.44 -9.65 19.79
CA VAL A 299 8.74 -9.84 18.35
C VAL A 299 9.75 -10.96 18.13
N ASP A 300 10.71 -11.13 19.04
CA ASP A 300 11.71 -12.20 18.95
C ASP A 300 11.10 -13.59 19.17
N LEU A 301 10.08 -13.71 20.02
CA LEU A 301 9.30 -14.95 20.16
C LEU A 301 8.66 -15.37 18.82
N VAL A 302 8.13 -14.41 18.06
CA VAL A 302 7.57 -14.67 16.73
C VAL A 302 8.68 -15.06 15.75
N GLY A 303 9.83 -14.37 15.80
CA GLY A 303 10.99 -14.71 15.00
C GLY A 303 11.51 -16.13 15.24
N LEU A 304 11.61 -16.57 16.49
CA LEU A 304 12.02 -17.94 16.81
C LEU A 304 10.98 -18.98 16.39
N LEU A 305 9.68 -18.70 16.53
CA LEU A 305 8.63 -19.57 16.02
C LEU A 305 8.75 -19.75 14.49
N GLU A 306 9.07 -18.68 13.77
CA GLU A 306 9.27 -18.72 12.32
C GLU A 306 10.52 -19.52 11.93
N ILE A 307 11.64 -19.32 12.62
CA ILE A 307 12.89 -20.07 12.40
C ILE A 307 12.63 -21.57 12.63
N VAL A 308 12.05 -21.94 13.78
CA VAL A 308 11.74 -23.34 14.09
C VAL A 308 10.71 -23.93 13.11
N HIS A 309 9.75 -23.14 12.64
CA HIS A 309 8.82 -23.58 11.60
C HIS A 309 9.51 -23.92 10.28
N ARG A 310 10.51 -23.12 9.88
CA ARG A 310 11.30 -23.35 8.66
C ARG A 310 12.14 -24.62 8.75
N ASP A 311 12.74 -24.89 9.91
CA ASP A 311 13.67 -26.01 10.11
C ASP A 311 12.96 -27.32 10.52
N GLY A 312 11.65 -27.24 10.77
CA GLY A 312 10.79 -28.36 11.11
C GLY A 312 10.28 -28.24 12.53
N LEU A 313 8.97 -27.99 12.66
CA LEU A 313 8.30 -27.76 13.94
C LEU A 313 7.47 -28.98 14.35
N ILE A 314 7.71 -29.47 15.57
CA ILE A 314 6.89 -30.51 16.19
C ILE A 314 6.04 -29.86 17.26
N GLU A 315 4.74 -29.76 17.00
CA GLU A 315 3.75 -29.29 17.96
C GLU A 315 3.30 -30.44 18.86
N THR A 316 3.10 -30.15 20.14
CA THR A 316 2.55 -31.05 21.14
C THR A 316 1.21 -30.52 21.64
N ASP A 317 0.34 -31.41 22.14
CA ASP A 317 -0.99 -31.04 22.65
C ASP A 317 -0.95 -30.20 23.96
N ASP A 318 0.23 -29.98 24.52
CA ASP A 318 0.47 -29.17 25.70
C ASP A 318 0.55 -27.66 25.36
N VAL A 319 0.34 -26.81 26.36
CA VAL A 319 0.46 -25.35 26.22
C VAL A 319 1.70 -24.86 26.96
N SER A 320 2.56 -24.15 26.24
CA SER A 320 3.73 -23.46 26.81
C SER A 320 3.43 -22.01 27.14
N VAL A 321 4.03 -21.51 28.22
CA VAL A 321 3.88 -20.11 28.67
C VAL A 321 5.25 -19.48 28.88
N VAL A 322 5.47 -18.32 28.25
CA VAL A 322 6.73 -17.57 28.35
C VAL A 322 6.51 -16.11 28.76
N GLU A 323 7.53 -15.51 29.35
CA GLU A 323 7.56 -14.08 29.70
C GLU A 323 8.52 -13.33 28.79
N ALA A 324 7.97 -12.40 28.00
CA ALA A 324 8.71 -11.52 27.13
C ALA A 324 8.89 -10.13 27.76
N VAL A 325 10.05 -9.52 27.56
CA VAL A 325 10.41 -8.19 28.06
C VAL A 325 10.31 -7.20 26.90
N ARG A 326 9.59 -6.09 27.11
CA ARG A 326 9.48 -5.04 26.11
C ARG A 326 10.63 -4.04 26.24
N PRO A 327 10.90 -3.25 25.19
CA PRO A 327 11.90 -2.18 25.24
C PRO A 327 11.65 -1.13 26.35
N ASP A 328 10.39 -0.96 26.76
CA ASP A 328 9.99 -0.11 27.89
C ASP A 328 10.20 -0.75 29.28
N GLY A 329 10.84 -1.94 29.33
CA GLY A 329 11.08 -2.72 30.54
C GLY A 329 9.86 -3.48 31.07
N THR A 330 8.69 -3.32 30.46
CA THR A 330 7.47 -4.02 30.91
C THR A 330 7.47 -5.47 30.43
N THR A 331 7.02 -6.39 31.29
CA THR A 331 6.93 -7.82 30.95
C THR A 331 5.54 -8.22 30.52
N ARG A 332 5.42 -9.09 29.52
CA ARG A 332 4.15 -9.71 29.11
C ARG A 332 4.26 -11.23 29.02
N ARG A 333 3.20 -11.89 29.44
CA ARG A 333 3.05 -13.35 29.35
C ARG A 333 2.35 -13.74 28.06
N PHE A 334 2.91 -14.72 27.36
CA PHE A 334 2.35 -15.31 26.14
C PHE A 334 2.16 -16.81 26.34
N ALA A 335 1.04 -17.33 25.84
CA ALA A 335 0.74 -18.76 25.81
C ALA A 335 0.61 -19.21 24.35
N PHE A 336 1.24 -20.34 24.01
CA PHE A 336 1.22 -20.93 22.68
C PHE A 336 1.30 -22.46 22.79
N GLY A 337 0.93 -23.19 21.73
CA GLY A 337 1.11 -24.65 21.69
C GLY A 337 2.56 -25.02 21.97
N ALA A 338 2.81 -26.07 22.75
CA ALA A 338 4.17 -26.45 23.08
C ALA A 338 4.88 -26.95 21.82
N VAL A 339 6.03 -26.34 21.53
CA VAL A 339 6.78 -26.53 20.28
C VAL A 339 8.19 -27.01 20.57
N ARG A 340 8.63 -28.03 19.84
CA ARG A 340 10.04 -28.44 19.76
C ARG A 340 10.57 -28.29 18.35
N ALA A 341 11.85 -27.94 18.24
CA ALA A 341 12.56 -27.99 16.97
C ALA A 341 12.75 -29.45 16.52
N ALA A 342 12.73 -29.70 15.21
CA ALA A 342 13.13 -30.99 14.65
C ALA A 342 14.66 -31.15 14.76
N ARG A 343 15.13 -32.40 14.85
CA ARG A 343 16.57 -32.67 14.82
C ARG A 343 17.10 -32.42 13.40
N HIS A 344 18.19 -31.66 13.28
CA HIS A 344 18.89 -31.60 12.00
C HIS A 344 19.55 -32.95 11.72
N THR A 345 18.96 -33.79 10.87
CA THR A 345 19.77 -34.77 10.14
C THR A 345 20.63 -34.01 9.15
N ARG A 346 21.87 -33.71 9.55
CA ARG A 346 22.92 -33.22 8.68
C ARG A 346 23.17 -34.29 7.61
N THR A 347 22.47 -34.21 6.49
CA THR A 347 22.84 -34.96 5.29
C THR A 347 24.13 -34.35 4.79
N ASP A 348 25.25 -35.02 5.05
CA ASP A 348 26.50 -34.79 4.33
C ASP A 348 26.20 -35.01 2.85
N ALA A 349 26.13 -33.91 2.08
CA ALA A 349 26.22 -33.96 0.64
C ALA A 349 27.71 -33.82 0.29
N ASP A 350 28.37 -34.97 0.24
CA ASP A 350 29.67 -35.17 -0.40
C ASP A 350 29.44 -36.24 -1.48
N ASP A 351 29.06 -35.77 -2.69
CA ASP A 351 29.44 -36.23 -4.05
C ASP A 351 28.53 -35.59 -5.12
#